data_AF-A0A7C3Y986-F1
#
_entry.id   AF-A0A7C3Y986-F1
#
_cell.length_a   1.000
_cell.length_b   1.000
_cell.length_c   1.000
_cell.angle_alpha   90.00
_cell.angle_beta   90.00
_cell.angle_gamma   90.00
#
_symmetry.space_group_name_H-M   'P 1'
#
loop_
_entity.id
_entity.type
_entity.pdbx_description
1 polymer ?
#
loop_
_entity_poly.entity_id
_entity_poly.type
_entity_poly.pdbx_seq_one_letter_code
_entity_poly.pdbx_strand_id
1 'polypeptide(L)'
;MKVKTTNVTLTALNAALYATIGYMTFLGIFTPIIGVVRFWPGVFIPAVFATLFGPWVGGVGAAIGIFISDLIIHGNALLSLTVGVPANFVMFYLIGYLTGRRMRRRTAILAAAAAIVLAVLFVAVRLPWESGEEKVWILIGIITLPLLLLMGALKGKWTLYQFASTLGNAAGSLIVGFGVWGYSQFLALPSGGSTLPIVAAYMWIAWTFMNQIPFLVLLGPPVLKACEAALPATLLRRMSE
;
A
#
# COMPACT_ATOMS: atom_id res chain seq x y z
N MET A 1 -2.85 -20.29 16.64
CA MET A 1 -3.86 -19.21 16.57
C MET A 1 -5.23 -19.83 16.80
N LYS A 2 -5.95 -19.50 17.88
CA LYS A 2 -7.37 -19.91 18.00
C LYS A 2 -8.18 -19.01 17.06
N VAL A 3 -8.66 -19.56 15.94
CA VAL A 3 -9.51 -18.83 15.00
C VAL A 3 -10.84 -18.53 15.68
N LYS A 4 -11.07 -17.26 16.01
CA LYS A 4 -12.35 -16.78 16.52
C LYS A 4 -13.24 -16.42 15.33
N THR A 5 -14.53 -16.71 15.41
CA THR A 5 -15.52 -16.36 14.37
C THR A 5 -15.45 -14.87 13.99
N THR A 6 -15.25 -14.00 14.99
CA THR A 6 -15.07 -12.55 14.77
C THR A 6 -13.91 -12.22 13.84
N ASN A 7 -12.77 -12.92 13.94
CA ASN A 7 -11.62 -12.67 13.07
C ASN A 7 -11.95 -13.03 11.63
N VAL A 8 -12.69 -14.12 11.42
CA VAL A 8 -13.14 -14.54 10.08
C VAL A 8 -14.09 -13.50 9.50
N THR A 9 -15.08 -13.06 10.26
CA THR A 9 -16.04 -12.02 9.84
C THR A 9 -15.35 -10.71 9.47
N LEU A 10 -14.42 -10.24 10.32
CA LEU A 10 -13.69 -8.99 10.05
C LEU A 10 -12.73 -9.12 8.87
N THR A 11 -12.12 -10.30 8.66
CA THR A 11 -11.27 -10.56 7.50
C THR A 11 -12.10 -10.54 6.21
N ALA A 12 -13.28 -11.16 6.21
CA ALA A 12 -14.19 -11.14 5.08
C ALA A 12 -14.70 -9.72 4.78
N LEU A 13 -15.06 -8.96 5.82
CA LEU A 13 -15.49 -7.57 5.68
C LEU A 13 -14.36 -6.68 5.12
N ASN A 14 -13.13 -6.84 5.64
CA ASN A 14 -11.95 -6.15 5.12
C ASN A 14 -11.76 -6.45 3.62
N ALA A 15 -11.76 -7.73 3.24
CA ALA A 15 -11.60 -8.14 1.85
C ALA A 15 -12.67 -7.55 0.93
N ALA A 16 -13.94 -7.62 1.34
CA ALA A 16 -15.07 -7.11 0.56
C ALA A 16 -15.01 -5.59 0.39
N LEU A 17 -14.73 -4.85 1.46
CA LEU A 17 -14.60 -3.39 1.42
C LEU A 17 -13.39 -2.97 0.59
N TYR A 18 -12.25 -3.63 0.78
CA TYR A 18 -11.03 -3.31 0.05
C TYR A 18 -11.18 -3.58 -1.45
N ALA A 19 -11.81 -4.70 -1.83
CA ALA A 19 -12.08 -5.00 -3.22
C ALA A 19 -13.05 -3.98 -3.84
N THR A 20 -14.20 -3.76 -3.19
CA THR A 20 -15.27 -2.89 -3.72
C THR A 20 -14.84 -1.43 -3.81
N ILE A 21 -14.36 -0.85 -2.70
CA ILE A 21 -13.95 0.56 -2.70
C ILE A 21 -12.71 0.77 -3.55
N GLY A 22 -11.77 -0.17 -3.54
CA GLY A 22 -10.62 -0.13 -4.44
C GLY A 22 -11.05 -0.08 -5.92
N TYR A 23 -11.96 -0.97 -6.32
CA TYR A 23 -12.51 -0.97 -7.68
C TYR A 23 -13.30 0.30 -8.03
N MET A 24 -14.00 0.91 -7.07
CA MET A 24 -14.72 2.17 -7.33
C MET A 24 -13.82 3.40 -7.40
N THR A 25 -12.58 3.33 -6.88
CA THR A 25 -11.72 4.51 -6.66
C THR A 25 -10.40 4.48 -7.41
N PHE A 26 -10.08 3.45 -8.19
CA PHE A 26 -8.83 3.40 -8.97
C PHE A 26 -8.82 4.31 -10.21
N LEU A 27 -9.99 4.87 -10.57
CA LEU A 27 -10.18 5.86 -11.65
C LEU A 27 -9.72 5.40 -13.05
N GLY A 28 -9.45 4.11 -13.27
CA GLY A 28 -8.83 3.65 -14.51
C GLY A 28 -7.35 4.05 -14.65
N ILE A 29 -6.72 4.58 -13.59
CA ILE A 29 -5.36 5.09 -13.64
C ILE A 29 -4.38 3.96 -13.30
N PHE A 30 -3.41 3.76 -14.18
CA PHE A 30 -2.29 2.83 -13.98
C PHE A 30 -0.97 3.59 -13.93
N THR A 31 0.11 2.89 -13.61
CA THR A 31 1.45 3.46 -13.64
C THR A 31 1.68 4.11 -15.01
N PRO A 32 2.02 5.40 -15.06
CA PRO A 32 2.24 6.09 -16.33
C PRO A 32 3.24 5.33 -17.20
N ILE A 33 2.90 5.18 -18.49
CA ILE A 33 3.68 4.50 -19.54
C ILE A 33 3.72 2.97 -19.41
N ILE A 34 4.19 2.46 -18.27
CA ILE A 34 4.45 1.01 -18.11
C ILE A 34 3.23 0.20 -17.65
N GLY A 35 2.17 0.88 -17.21
CA GLY A 35 0.88 0.28 -16.87
C GLY A 35 0.94 -0.74 -15.73
N VAL A 36 0.00 -1.67 -15.72
CA VAL A 36 -0.13 -2.83 -14.79
C VAL A 36 -0.46 -2.47 -13.35
N VAL A 37 0.33 -1.64 -12.68
CA VAL A 37 0.08 -1.30 -11.29
C VAL A 37 -0.85 -0.08 -11.21
N ARG A 38 -2.00 -0.26 -10.56
CA ARG A 38 -3.06 0.75 -10.47
C ARG A 38 -2.81 1.83 -9.42
N PHE A 39 -3.45 2.98 -9.63
CA PHE A 39 -3.70 3.98 -8.60
C PHE A 39 -4.66 3.38 -7.57
N TRP A 40 -4.31 3.40 -6.28
CA TRP A 40 -5.06 2.58 -5.32
C TRP A 40 -5.36 3.31 -4.00
N PRO A 41 -6.37 4.21 -3.99
CA PRO A 41 -6.78 4.92 -2.78
C PRO A 41 -7.29 4.00 -1.67
N GLY A 42 -7.93 2.87 -2.03
CA GLY A 42 -8.54 1.94 -1.10
C GLY A 42 -7.62 1.31 -0.06
N VAL A 43 -6.29 1.49 -0.16
CA VAL A 43 -5.29 0.95 0.79
C VAL A 43 -5.52 1.34 2.25
N PHE A 44 -6.19 2.46 2.51
CA PHE A 44 -6.47 2.86 3.89
C PHE A 44 -7.41 1.87 4.60
N ILE A 45 -8.26 1.14 3.87
CA ILE A 45 -9.21 0.18 4.45
C ILE A 45 -8.48 -0.96 5.17
N PRO A 46 -7.67 -1.79 4.48
CA PRO A 46 -6.93 -2.84 5.15
C PRO A 46 -5.92 -2.32 6.17
N ALA A 47 -5.39 -1.09 6.02
CA ALA A 47 -4.54 -0.47 7.04
C ALA A 47 -5.31 -0.15 8.33
N VAL A 48 -6.55 0.34 8.23
CA VAL A 48 -7.46 0.55 9.36
C VAL A 48 -7.79 -0.78 10.02
N PHE A 49 -8.18 -1.79 9.24
CA PHE A 49 -8.49 -3.13 9.77
C PHE A 49 -7.27 -3.78 10.44
N ALA A 50 -6.09 -3.67 9.85
CA ALA A 50 -4.84 -4.17 10.43
C ALA A 50 -4.55 -3.52 11.78
N THR A 51 -4.84 -2.23 11.89
CA THR A 51 -4.58 -1.44 13.10
C THR A 51 -5.56 -1.74 14.22
N LEU A 52 -6.84 -1.87 13.90
CA LEU A 52 -7.90 -2.11 14.90
C LEU A 52 -7.99 -3.58 15.32
N PHE A 53 -7.76 -4.50 14.38
CA PHE A 53 -8.08 -5.92 14.52
C PHE A 53 -6.86 -6.82 14.32
N GLY A 54 -5.67 -6.24 14.17
CA GLY A 54 -4.41 -6.95 14.17
C GLY A 54 -3.94 -7.42 12.78
N PRO A 55 -2.68 -7.91 12.73
CA PRO A 55 -1.95 -8.12 11.49
C PRO A 55 -2.57 -9.18 10.57
N TRP A 56 -3.15 -10.24 11.14
CA TRP A 56 -3.78 -11.31 10.35
C TRP A 56 -5.07 -10.85 9.67
N VAL A 57 -5.94 -10.11 10.37
CA VAL A 57 -7.20 -9.61 9.81
C VAL A 57 -6.93 -8.61 8.68
N GLY A 58 -6.00 -7.69 8.92
CA GLY A 58 -5.55 -6.74 7.91
C GLY A 58 -4.90 -7.41 6.71
N GLY A 59 -3.87 -8.22 6.96
CA GLY A 59 -3.06 -8.88 5.92
C GLY A 59 -3.84 -9.87 5.07
N VAL A 60 -4.55 -10.82 5.68
CA VAL A 60 -5.31 -11.84 4.92
C VAL A 60 -6.48 -11.19 4.19
N GLY A 61 -7.19 -10.26 4.82
CA GLY A 61 -8.30 -9.55 4.18
C GLY A 61 -7.82 -8.74 2.97
N ALA A 62 -6.66 -8.08 3.09
CA ALA A 62 -6.07 -7.37 1.96
C ALA A 62 -5.62 -8.30 0.83
N ALA A 63 -5.06 -9.47 1.17
CA ALA A 63 -4.61 -10.46 0.21
C ALA A 63 -5.79 -11.03 -0.60
N ILE A 64 -6.91 -11.32 0.06
CA ILE A 64 -8.15 -11.76 -0.61
C ILE A 64 -8.75 -10.62 -1.44
N GLY A 65 -8.85 -9.41 -0.86
CA GLY A 65 -9.44 -8.26 -1.54
C GLY A 65 -8.67 -7.85 -2.79
N ILE A 66 -7.33 -7.83 -2.74
CA ILE A 66 -6.51 -7.52 -3.92
C ILE A 66 -6.65 -8.60 -4.98
N PHE A 67 -6.73 -9.88 -4.60
CA PHE A 67 -6.91 -10.98 -5.55
C PHE A 67 -8.21 -10.83 -6.33
N ILE A 68 -9.32 -10.54 -5.64
CA ILE A 68 -10.62 -10.29 -6.28
C ILE A 68 -10.51 -9.10 -7.25
N SER A 69 -9.94 -7.98 -6.81
CA SER A 69 -9.76 -6.81 -7.67
C SER A 69 -8.85 -7.06 -8.86
N ASP A 70 -7.78 -7.85 -8.69
CA ASP A 70 -6.86 -8.21 -9.76
C ASP A 70 -7.53 -9.11 -10.81
N LEU A 71 -8.37 -10.05 -10.38
CA LEU A 71 -9.14 -10.87 -11.32
C LEU A 71 -10.14 -10.03 -12.13
N ILE A 72 -10.83 -9.09 -11.49
CA ILE A 72 -11.81 -8.22 -12.16
C ILE A 72 -11.12 -7.27 -13.15
N ILE A 73 -9.98 -6.69 -12.77
CA ILE A 73 -9.31 -5.64 -13.56
C ILE A 73 -8.37 -6.23 -14.62
N HIS A 74 -7.55 -7.22 -14.25
CA HIS A 74 -6.49 -7.74 -15.12
C HIS A 74 -6.79 -9.13 -15.69
N GLY A 75 -7.71 -9.89 -15.08
CA GLY A 75 -7.98 -11.28 -15.48
C GLY A 75 -6.81 -12.25 -15.28
N ASN A 76 -5.73 -11.84 -14.60
CA ASN A 76 -4.51 -12.64 -14.44
C ASN A 76 -4.34 -13.10 -12.99
N ALA A 77 -4.86 -14.30 -12.71
CA ALA A 77 -4.77 -14.94 -11.39
C ALA A 77 -3.33 -15.19 -10.95
N LEU A 78 -2.47 -15.64 -11.87
CA LEU A 78 -1.10 -16.03 -11.56
C LEU A 78 -0.26 -14.82 -11.13
N LEU A 79 -0.36 -13.71 -11.86
CA LEU A 79 0.30 -12.46 -11.50
C LEU A 79 -0.17 -11.97 -10.12
N SER A 80 -1.47 -12.06 -9.84
CA SER A 80 -1.99 -11.67 -8.53
C SER A 80 -1.46 -12.57 -7.42
N LEU A 81 -1.53 -13.89 -7.56
CA LEU A 81 -1.07 -14.84 -6.55
C LEU A 81 0.44 -14.76 -6.29
N THR A 82 1.23 -14.44 -7.30
CA THR A 82 2.69 -14.34 -7.19
C THR A 82 3.19 -12.98 -6.74
N VAL A 83 2.43 -11.91 -6.98
CA VAL A 83 2.87 -10.53 -6.71
C VAL A 83 1.86 -9.74 -5.89
N GLY A 84 0.62 -9.58 -6.37
CA GLY A 84 -0.40 -8.76 -5.73
C GLY A 84 -0.75 -9.21 -4.30
N VAL A 85 -1.11 -10.48 -4.16
CA VAL A 85 -1.46 -11.16 -2.90
C VAL A 85 -0.32 -11.08 -1.88
N PRO A 86 0.92 -11.52 -2.17
CA PRO A 86 2.01 -11.45 -1.19
C PRO A 86 2.37 -10.00 -0.84
N ALA A 87 2.38 -9.07 -1.80
CA ALA A 87 2.68 -7.66 -1.51
C ALA A 87 1.68 -7.05 -0.52
N ASN A 88 0.37 -7.27 -0.75
CA ASN A 88 -0.68 -6.75 0.10
C ASN A 88 -0.66 -7.43 1.47
N PHE A 89 -0.53 -8.75 1.51
CA PHE A 89 -0.42 -9.48 2.76
C PHE A 89 0.71 -8.91 3.63
N VAL A 90 1.93 -8.82 3.09
CA VAL A 90 3.11 -8.33 3.83
C VAL A 90 2.91 -6.89 4.28
N MET A 91 2.45 -6.02 3.38
CA MET A 91 2.22 -4.60 3.68
C MET A 91 1.29 -4.42 4.89
N PHE A 92 0.08 -4.99 4.83
CA PHE A 92 -0.91 -4.76 5.88
C PHE A 92 -0.67 -5.58 7.13
N TYR A 93 -0.05 -6.75 7.01
CA TYR A 93 0.45 -7.49 8.17
C TYR A 93 1.47 -6.66 8.95
N LEU A 94 2.45 -6.06 8.27
CA LEU A 94 3.44 -5.20 8.92
C LEU A 94 2.80 -3.97 9.56
N ILE A 95 1.82 -3.34 8.91
CA ILE A 95 1.10 -2.19 9.48
C ILE A 95 0.45 -2.58 10.82
N GLY A 96 -0.32 -3.67 10.84
CA GLY A 96 -0.98 -4.13 12.07
C GLY A 96 0.01 -4.56 13.15
N TYR A 97 1.08 -5.24 12.77
CA TYR A 97 2.09 -5.74 13.70
C TYR A 97 2.90 -4.62 14.38
N LEU A 98 3.17 -3.53 13.65
CA LEU A 98 4.00 -2.42 14.13
C LEU A 98 3.18 -1.38 14.89
N THR A 99 1.89 -1.22 14.57
CA THR A 99 1.04 -0.20 15.20
C THR A 99 0.81 -0.43 16.70
N GLY A 100 1.08 -1.63 17.22
CA GLY A 100 1.07 -1.94 18.65
C GLY A 100 2.41 -1.79 19.38
N ARG A 101 3.49 -1.37 18.71
CA ARG A 101 4.87 -1.45 19.27
C ARG A 101 5.49 -0.10 19.61
N ARG A 102 6.26 -0.05 20.71
CA ARG A 102 7.13 1.10 21.01
C ARG A 102 8.35 1.07 20.09
N MET A 103 8.49 2.10 19.26
CA MET A 103 9.63 2.24 18.35
C MET A 103 10.42 3.52 18.62
N ARG A 104 11.73 3.35 18.86
CA ARG A 104 12.68 4.43 19.22
C ARG A 104 13.29 5.14 18.02
N ARG A 105 13.35 4.51 16.83
CA ARG A 105 14.05 5.02 15.62
C ARG A 105 13.11 5.55 14.52
N ARG A 106 11.98 6.16 14.90
CA ARG A 106 10.93 6.59 13.94
C ARG A 106 11.46 7.57 12.89
N THR A 107 12.24 8.56 13.33
CA THR A 107 12.78 9.62 12.46
C THR A 107 13.75 9.09 11.40
N ALA A 108 14.58 8.08 11.73
CA ALA A 108 15.54 7.51 10.79
C ALA A 108 14.86 6.77 9.62
N ILE A 109 13.73 6.11 9.90
CA ILE A 109 12.99 5.36 8.88
C ILE A 109 12.16 6.31 8.00
N LEU A 110 11.61 7.39 8.57
CA LEU A 110 10.97 8.44 7.79
C LEU A 110 11.98 9.16 6.88
N ALA A 111 13.20 9.41 7.36
CA ALA A 111 14.28 9.94 6.54
C ALA A 111 14.68 8.98 5.41
N ALA A 112 14.74 7.67 5.67
CA ALA A 112 15.00 6.67 4.64
C ALA A 112 13.87 6.60 3.59
N ALA A 113 12.62 6.67 4.01
CA ALA A 113 11.47 6.74 3.10
C ALA A 113 11.51 8.01 2.23
N ALA A 114 11.83 9.15 2.82
CA ALA A 114 12.02 10.41 2.08
C ALA A 114 13.18 10.30 1.07
N ALA A 115 14.29 9.66 1.45
CA ALA A 115 15.42 9.41 0.56
C ALA A 115 15.05 8.52 -0.64
N ILE A 116 14.19 7.50 -0.44
CA ILE A 116 13.67 6.66 -1.53
C ILE A 116 12.83 7.49 -2.49
N VAL A 117 11.93 8.33 -1.99
CA VAL A 117 11.12 9.22 -2.85
C VAL A 117 12.00 10.20 -3.62
N LEU A 118 13.03 10.76 -2.99
CA LEU A 118 13.98 11.64 -3.66
C LEU A 118 14.80 10.92 -4.74
N ALA A 119 15.26 9.69 -4.47
CA ALA A 119 15.99 8.89 -5.45
C ALA A 119 15.11 8.55 -6.66
N VAL A 120 13.83 8.27 -6.43
CA VAL A 120 12.84 8.05 -7.48
C VAL A 120 12.59 9.30 -8.31
N LEU A 121 12.43 10.47 -7.68
CA LEU A 121 12.27 11.73 -8.41
C LEU A 121 13.50 12.06 -9.23
N PHE A 122 14.69 11.74 -8.71
CA PHE A 122 15.93 11.88 -9.44
C PHE A 122 15.96 10.98 -10.68
N VAL A 123 15.59 9.69 -10.55
CA VAL A 123 15.49 8.78 -11.71
C VAL A 123 14.44 9.27 -12.70
N ALA A 124 13.28 9.72 -12.22
CA ALA A 124 12.23 10.25 -13.05
C ALA A 124 12.73 11.44 -13.87
N VAL A 125 13.39 12.44 -13.29
CA VAL A 125 13.92 13.60 -14.05
C VAL A 125 15.00 13.21 -15.07
N ARG A 126 15.65 12.06 -14.90
CA ARG A 126 16.76 11.61 -15.77
C ARG A 126 16.33 10.72 -16.94
N LEU A 127 15.09 10.27 -16.99
CA LEU A 127 14.59 9.45 -18.09
C LEU A 127 14.25 10.34 -19.31
N PRO A 128 14.52 9.89 -20.54
CA PRO A 128 14.23 10.64 -21.76
C PRO A 128 12.74 10.55 -22.10
N TRP A 129 11.92 11.33 -21.40
CA TRP A 129 10.49 11.40 -21.68
C TRP A 129 10.23 12.19 -22.94
N GLU A 130 9.32 11.69 -23.78
CA GLU A 130 8.97 12.34 -25.05
C GLU A 130 7.62 13.06 -24.99
N SER A 131 6.76 12.78 -24.00
CA SER A 131 5.36 13.26 -23.98
C SER A 131 4.95 13.98 -22.68
N GLY A 132 5.91 14.45 -21.87
CA GLY A 132 5.64 15.25 -20.68
C GLY A 132 5.32 14.44 -19.43
N GLU A 133 5.58 13.13 -19.43
CA GLU A 133 5.27 12.22 -18.32
C GLU A 133 6.09 12.51 -17.07
N GLU A 134 7.24 13.17 -17.21
CA GLU A 134 8.00 13.71 -16.08
C GLU A 134 7.14 14.58 -15.16
N LYS A 135 6.19 15.32 -15.72
CA LYS A 135 5.32 16.22 -14.97
C LYS A 135 4.40 15.46 -14.02
N VAL A 136 3.92 14.27 -14.42
CA VAL A 136 3.08 13.42 -13.58
C VAL A 136 3.88 12.92 -12.38
N TRP A 137 5.10 12.44 -12.62
CA TRP A 137 5.99 11.97 -11.55
C TRP A 137 6.40 13.10 -10.60
N ILE A 138 6.73 14.27 -11.15
CA ILE A 138 7.05 15.47 -10.37
C ILE A 138 5.86 15.91 -9.52
N LEU A 139 4.65 15.98 -10.09
CA LEU A 139 3.44 16.37 -9.37
C LEU A 139 3.15 15.43 -8.19
N ILE A 140 3.23 14.12 -8.41
CA ILE A 140 3.03 13.13 -7.35
C ILE A 140 4.14 13.26 -6.29
N GLY A 141 5.37 13.56 -6.70
CA GLY A 141 6.49 13.85 -5.79
C GLY A 141 6.26 15.06 -4.89
N ILE A 142 5.78 16.16 -5.48
CA ILE A 142 5.44 17.40 -4.79
C ILE A 142 4.34 17.17 -3.74
N ILE A 143 3.42 16.24 -3.97
CA ILE A 143 2.39 15.89 -2.98
C ILE A 143 2.97 14.97 -1.89
N THR A 144 3.73 13.95 -2.30
CA THR A 144 4.18 12.88 -1.42
C THR A 144 5.28 13.30 -0.45
N LEU A 145 6.26 14.07 -0.92
CA LEU A 145 7.42 14.47 -0.11
C LEU A 145 7.05 15.37 1.07
N PRO A 146 6.31 16.49 0.90
CA PRO A 146 5.92 17.34 2.01
C PRO A 146 5.06 16.59 3.01
N LEU A 147 4.18 15.71 2.54
CA LEU A 147 3.34 14.89 3.41
C LEU A 147 4.21 13.99 4.33
N LEU A 148 5.20 13.30 3.77
CA LEU A 148 6.14 12.48 4.54
C LEU A 148 6.96 13.29 5.54
N LEU A 149 7.42 14.48 5.15
CA LEU A 149 8.17 15.38 6.02
C LEU A 149 7.30 15.94 7.16
N LEU A 150 6.06 16.34 6.85
CA LEU A 150 5.05 16.74 7.83
C LEU A 150 4.78 15.63 8.84
N MET A 151 4.62 14.38 8.39
CA MET A 151 4.46 13.24 9.30
C MET A 151 5.65 13.06 10.25
N GLY A 152 6.87 13.32 9.78
CA GLY A 152 8.07 13.28 10.63
C GLY A 152 8.10 14.37 11.69
N ALA A 153 7.48 15.53 11.41
CA ALA A 153 7.38 16.64 12.33
C ALA A 153 6.19 16.51 13.31
N LEU A 154 5.09 15.89 12.88
CA LEU A 154 3.87 15.77 13.67
C LEU A 154 3.97 14.68 14.74
N LYS A 155 3.97 15.09 16.01
CA LYS A 155 3.81 14.21 17.16
C LYS A 155 2.33 14.11 17.53
N GLY A 156 1.79 12.89 17.60
CA GLY A 156 0.42 12.68 17.99
C GLY A 156 0.07 11.21 18.20
N LYS A 157 -1.21 10.96 18.53
CA LYS A 157 -1.75 9.62 18.76
C LYS A 157 -1.46 8.65 17.61
N TRP A 158 -1.50 9.15 16.38
CA TRP A 158 -1.40 8.36 15.15
C TRP A 158 0.01 8.25 14.57
N THR A 159 1.04 8.82 15.22
CA THR A 159 2.42 8.80 14.71
C THR A 159 2.93 7.38 14.48
N LEU A 160 2.52 6.41 15.32
CA LEU A 160 2.96 5.02 15.15
C LEU A 160 2.26 4.31 13.98
N TYR A 161 0.96 4.58 13.78
CA TYR A 161 0.23 4.11 12.60
C TYR A 161 0.83 4.68 11.31
N GLN A 162 1.14 5.98 11.30
CA GLN A 162 1.78 6.68 10.20
C GLN A 162 3.14 6.06 9.85
N PHE A 163 3.96 5.83 10.88
CA PHE A 163 5.23 5.13 10.73
C PHE A 163 5.06 3.71 10.17
N ALA A 164 4.12 2.95 10.72
CA ALA A 164 3.85 1.57 10.31
C ALA A 164 3.37 1.52 8.86
N SER A 165 2.53 2.48 8.46
CA SER A 165 2.04 2.69 7.10
C SER A 165 3.19 2.94 6.12
N THR A 166 4.14 3.80 6.47
CA THR A 166 5.32 4.04 5.64
C THR A 166 6.15 2.77 5.44
N LEU A 167 6.43 2.02 6.52
CA LEU A 167 7.27 0.83 6.42
C LEU A 167 6.57 -0.34 5.70
N GLY A 168 5.29 -0.57 6.02
CA GLY A 168 4.48 -1.58 5.35
C GLY A 168 4.31 -1.27 3.86
N ASN A 169 4.02 -0.01 3.52
CA ASN A 169 3.91 0.42 2.12
C ASN A 169 5.22 0.27 1.36
N ALA A 170 6.36 0.60 1.97
CA ALA A 170 7.67 0.39 1.36
C ALA A 170 7.93 -1.10 1.07
N ALA A 171 7.65 -1.98 2.04
CA ALA A 171 7.81 -3.42 1.87
C ALA A 171 6.89 -3.97 0.76
N GLY A 172 5.61 -3.60 0.76
CA GLY A 172 4.66 -3.97 -0.29
C GLY A 172 5.10 -3.49 -1.67
N SER A 173 5.55 -2.23 -1.76
CA SER A 173 6.02 -1.62 -3.01
C SER A 173 7.26 -2.31 -3.59
N LEU A 174 8.20 -2.73 -2.73
CA LEU A 174 9.36 -3.53 -3.14
C LEU A 174 8.93 -4.88 -3.74
N ILE A 175 7.99 -5.57 -3.09
CA ILE A 175 7.45 -6.83 -3.61
C ILE A 175 6.73 -6.61 -4.94
N VAL A 176 5.93 -5.55 -5.07
CA VAL A 176 5.25 -5.22 -6.33
C VAL A 176 6.28 -4.97 -7.44
N GLY A 177 7.21 -4.03 -7.27
CA GLY A 177 8.05 -3.66 -8.40
C GLY A 177 9.02 -4.76 -8.84
N PHE A 178 9.67 -5.46 -7.90
CA PHE A 178 10.50 -6.61 -8.27
C PHE A 178 9.68 -7.80 -8.73
N GLY A 179 8.49 -8.01 -8.16
CA GLY A 179 7.59 -9.09 -8.54
C GLY A 179 7.04 -8.93 -9.96
N VAL A 180 6.52 -7.75 -10.31
CA VAL A 180 6.02 -7.48 -11.66
C VAL A 180 7.16 -7.49 -12.68
N TRP A 181 8.32 -6.90 -12.35
CA TRP A 181 9.49 -6.98 -13.21
C TRP A 181 9.95 -8.43 -13.42
N GLY A 182 10.07 -9.21 -12.35
CA GLY A 182 10.45 -10.63 -12.41
C GLY A 182 9.44 -11.44 -13.23
N TYR A 183 8.14 -11.23 -13.00
CA TYR A 183 7.07 -11.85 -13.78
C TYR A 183 7.23 -11.55 -15.28
N SER A 184 7.52 -10.28 -15.64
CA SER A 184 7.69 -9.86 -17.03
C SER A 184 8.85 -10.55 -17.76
N GLN A 185 9.85 -11.07 -17.03
CA GLN A 185 10.97 -11.80 -17.64
C GLN A 185 10.56 -13.17 -18.18
N PHE A 186 9.50 -13.77 -17.62
CA PHE A 186 9.06 -15.12 -17.95
C PHE A 186 7.70 -15.16 -18.64
N LEU A 187 6.83 -14.19 -18.39
CA LEU A 187 5.44 -14.15 -18.84
C LEU A 187 5.04 -12.74 -19.28
N ALA A 188 4.16 -12.66 -20.28
CA ALA A 188 3.61 -11.38 -20.72
C ALA A 188 2.70 -10.77 -19.64
N LEU A 189 2.85 -9.46 -19.44
CA LEU A 189 2.00 -8.68 -18.55
C LEU A 189 0.61 -8.44 -19.17
N PRO A 190 -0.41 -8.08 -18.38
CA PRO A 190 -1.74 -7.73 -18.91
C PRO A 190 -1.72 -6.57 -19.92
N SER A 191 -0.70 -5.71 -19.86
CA SER A 191 -0.47 -4.63 -20.83
C SER A 191 0.24 -5.10 -22.11
N GLY A 192 0.58 -6.38 -22.23
CA GLY A 192 1.34 -6.96 -23.35
C GLY A 192 2.86 -6.86 -23.20
N GLY A 193 3.38 -6.12 -22.21
CA GLY A 193 4.82 -5.98 -21.99
C GLY A 193 5.49 -7.27 -21.52
N SER A 194 6.67 -7.58 -22.06
CA SER A 194 7.54 -8.69 -21.65
C SER A 194 9.00 -8.24 -21.65
N THR A 195 9.87 -8.96 -20.93
CA THR A 195 11.32 -8.74 -20.88
C THR A 195 11.69 -7.28 -20.59
N LEU A 196 10.99 -6.66 -19.65
CA LEU A 196 11.15 -5.25 -19.36
C LEU A 196 12.49 -4.98 -18.64
N PRO A 197 13.12 -3.81 -18.88
CA PRO A 197 14.36 -3.44 -18.21
C PRO A 197 14.13 -3.27 -16.70
N ILE A 198 15.20 -3.42 -15.90
CA ILE A 198 15.15 -3.26 -14.44
C ILE A 198 14.63 -1.88 -13.99
N VAL A 199 14.77 -0.86 -14.85
CA VAL A 199 14.18 0.47 -14.65
C VAL A 199 12.67 0.40 -14.38
N ALA A 200 11.95 -0.53 -15.01
CA ALA A 200 10.52 -0.74 -14.77
C ALA A 200 10.22 -1.14 -13.32
N ALA A 201 11.09 -1.94 -12.68
CA ALA A 201 10.95 -2.29 -11.27
C ALA A 201 10.98 -1.04 -10.39
N TYR A 202 11.94 -0.14 -10.61
CA TYR A 202 12.04 1.12 -9.86
C TYR A 202 10.82 2.01 -10.07
N MET A 203 10.30 2.09 -11.29
CA MET A 203 9.08 2.85 -11.59
C MET A 203 7.85 2.27 -10.88
N TRP A 204 7.68 0.95 -10.82
CA TRP A 204 6.58 0.35 -10.07
C TRP A 204 6.73 0.50 -8.55
N ILE A 205 7.94 0.36 -8.00
CA ILE A 205 8.21 0.62 -6.57
C ILE A 205 7.78 2.05 -6.24
N ALA A 206 8.27 3.00 -7.03
CA ALA A 206 7.97 4.41 -6.92
C ALA A 206 6.48 4.70 -6.96
N TRP A 207 5.83 4.27 -8.03
CA TRP A 207 4.41 4.48 -8.26
C TRP A 207 3.59 3.95 -7.10
N THR A 208 3.79 2.67 -6.74
CA THR A 208 3.05 1.99 -5.68
C THR A 208 3.18 2.75 -4.37
N PHE A 209 4.41 3.11 -4.00
CA PHE A 209 4.67 3.79 -2.74
C PHE A 209 4.02 5.18 -2.71
N MET A 210 4.27 5.98 -3.75
CA MET A 210 3.89 7.39 -3.78
C MET A 210 2.38 7.58 -3.94
N ASN A 211 1.70 6.73 -4.71
CA ASN A 211 0.26 6.86 -4.87
C ASN A 211 -0.53 6.38 -3.64
N GLN A 212 0.01 5.44 -2.86
CA GLN A 212 -0.69 4.86 -1.71
C GLN A 212 -0.52 5.66 -0.42
N ILE A 213 0.67 6.22 -0.19
CA ILE A 213 0.98 6.87 1.10
C ILE A 213 0.07 8.06 1.44
N PRO A 214 -0.41 8.91 0.50
CA PRO A 214 -1.33 9.99 0.83
C PRO A 214 -2.62 9.48 1.46
N PHE A 215 -3.17 8.38 0.94
CA PHE A 215 -4.43 7.83 1.45
C PHE A 215 -4.27 7.16 2.81
N LEU A 216 -3.18 6.43 3.00
CA LEU A 216 -2.86 5.83 4.31
C LEU A 216 -2.82 6.91 5.40
N VAL A 217 -2.25 8.07 5.09
CA VAL A 217 -1.93 9.11 6.07
C VAL A 217 -3.07 10.12 6.26
N LEU A 218 -3.77 10.48 5.18
CA LEU A 218 -4.86 11.45 5.22
C LEU A 218 -6.18 10.80 5.63
N LEU A 219 -6.47 9.58 5.17
CA LEU A 219 -7.74 8.89 5.45
C LEU A 219 -7.66 7.95 6.65
N GLY A 220 -6.50 7.32 6.90
CA GLY A 220 -6.34 6.39 8.01
C GLY A 220 -6.68 6.97 9.39
N PRO A 221 -6.02 8.04 9.85
CA PRO A 221 -6.27 8.63 11.17
C PRO A 221 -7.71 9.08 11.44
N PRO A 222 -8.41 9.81 10.54
CA PRO A 222 -9.80 10.20 10.81
C PRO A 222 -10.75 8.99 10.84
N VAL A 223 -10.53 7.99 9.98
CA VAL A 223 -11.34 6.75 9.98
C VAL A 223 -11.09 5.95 11.26
N LEU A 224 -9.82 5.79 11.68
CA LEU A 224 -9.49 5.15 12.95
C LEU A 224 -10.16 5.85 14.14
N LYS A 225 -10.11 7.18 14.17
CA LYS A 225 -10.78 7.98 15.22
C LYS A 225 -12.29 7.77 15.22
N ALA A 226 -12.92 7.74 14.04
CA ALA A 226 -14.36 7.49 13.92
C ALA A 226 -14.72 6.07 14.39
N CYS A 227 -13.93 5.06 14.02
CA CYS A 227 -14.11 3.68 14.47
C CYS A 227 -13.95 3.53 15.99
N GLU A 228 -12.93 4.15 16.59
CA GLU A 228 -12.76 4.12 18.05
C GLU A 228 -13.93 4.79 18.80
N ALA A 229 -14.56 5.81 18.21
CA ALA A 229 -15.71 6.48 18.79
C ALA A 229 -17.01 5.67 18.64
N ALA A 230 -17.15 4.91 17.54
CA ALA A 230 -18.36 4.17 17.23
C ALA A 230 -18.36 2.72 17.75
N LEU A 231 -17.19 2.09 17.90
CA LEU A 231 -17.08 0.68 18.25
C LEU A 231 -16.91 0.48 19.76
N PRO A 232 -17.53 -0.58 20.34
CA PRO A 232 -17.40 -0.87 21.76
C PRO A 232 -15.97 -1.30 22.12
N ALA A 233 -15.46 -0.81 23.25
CA ALA A 233 -14.10 -1.11 23.72
C ALA A 233 -13.81 -2.61 23.90
N THR A 234 -14.85 -3.41 24.16
CA THR A 234 -14.74 -4.88 24.27
C THR A 234 -14.35 -5.55 22.95
N LEU A 235 -14.78 -5.00 21.82
CA LEU A 235 -14.41 -5.48 20.48
C LEU A 235 -12.94 -5.14 20.17
N LEU A 236 -12.52 -3.92 20.50
CA LEU A 236 -11.16 -3.44 20.26
C LEU A 236 -10.11 -4.15 21.16
N ARG A 237 -10.47 -4.44 22.42
CA ARG A 237 -9.55 -5.05 23.40
C ARG A 237 -9.38 -6.56 23.23
N ARG A 238 -10.40 -7.29 22.76
CA ARG A 238 -10.36 -8.78 22.59
C ARG A 238 -9.39 -9.27 21.51
N MET A 239 -8.82 -8.36 20.72
CA MET A 239 -8.01 -8.67 19.53
C MET A 239 -6.57 -8.14 19.63
N SER A 240 -6.26 -7.35 20.67
CA SER A 240 -4.90 -6.95 21.03
C SER A 240 -4.18 -7.96 21.95
N GLU A 241 -4.91 -8.96 22.45
CA GLU A 241 -4.43 -10.11 23.24
C GLU A 241 -4.29 -11.36 22.36
#